data_AF-A0A645EI51-F1
#
_entry.id   AF-A0A645EI51-F1
#
_cell.length_a   1.000
_cell.length_b   1.000
_cell.length_c   1.000
_cell.angle_alpha   90.00
_cell.angle_beta   90.00
_cell.angle_gamma   90.00
#
_symmetry.space_group_name_H-M   'P 1'
#
loop_
_entity.id
_entity.type
_entity.pdbx_description
1 polymer ?
#
loop_
_entity_poly.entity_id
_entity_poly.type
_entity_poly.pdbx_seq_one_letter_code
_entity_poly.pdbx_strand_id
1 'polypeptide(L)'
;MDDTHPVLKERLAALGERRAALPEKWSERGSLDLLGASGPRWMEHFDRHWCKDNADEWKRHHASLQRARARVLELQSRGTSRSVAEQVETAGLIRQLNPESNAATALYQQALARDPMHAEALIGLVQGIFESDPQRSLQYLERLWSSHPTHRLWAARMALQELETLRDDREFPEQALKTWRERRREAENAEAEVMQELHRSAVLEAALPHDLSAFELEELRAELQRVQPVRQAWLVRKVIAAMPDRRAYVLLVSLTRAEDAAKRQLCAELEQRIDLQAMVLVLPFEAAATPEQLARVAGEPVFVRTI
;
A
#
# COMPACT_ATOMS: atom_id res chain seq x y z
N MET A 1 49.31 -6.91 -21.27
CA MET A 1 49.17 -8.32 -20.86
C MET A 1 47.80 -8.72 -21.34
N ASP A 2 47.76 -9.36 -22.50
CA ASP A 2 46.53 -9.73 -23.19
C ASP A 2 45.89 -10.94 -22.52
N ASP A 3 44.63 -10.80 -22.13
CA ASP A 3 43.81 -11.88 -21.63
C ASP A 3 43.71 -12.98 -22.70
N THR A 4 44.40 -14.09 -22.46
CA THR A 4 44.51 -15.25 -23.37
C THR A 4 43.53 -16.35 -22.97
N HIS A 5 42.53 -16.05 -22.15
CA HIS A 5 41.54 -17.03 -21.76
C HIS A 5 40.50 -17.21 -22.87
N PRO A 6 40.28 -18.45 -23.34
CA PRO A 6 39.32 -18.72 -24.39
C PRO A 6 37.92 -18.33 -23.92
N VAL A 7 37.22 -17.57 -24.75
CA VAL A 7 35.84 -17.16 -24.47
C VAL A 7 34.95 -18.41 -24.36
N LEU A 8 33.84 -18.32 -23.63
CA LEU A 8 32.92 -19.45 -23.38
C LEU A 8 32.58 -20.25 -24.65
N LYS A 9 32.45 -19.56 -25.79
CA LYS A 9 32.22 -20.15 -27.11
C LYS A 9 33.34 -21.09 -27.55
N GLU A 10 34.60 -20.70 -27.38
CA GLU A 10 35.78 -21.49 -27.75
C GLU A 10 35.96 -22.67 -26.80
N ARG A 11 35.67 -22.48 -25.51
CA ARG A 11 35.65 -23.55 -24.51
C ARG A 11 34.61 -24.63 -24.83
N LEU A 12 33.40 -24.24 -25.24
CA LEU A 12 32.34 -25.17 -25.64
C LEU A 12 32.69 -25.91 -26.94
N ALA A 13 33.28 -25.21 -27.92
CA ALA A 13 33.73 -25.83 -29.17
C ALA A 13 34.84 -26.87 -28.94
N ALA A 14 35.78 -26.60 -28.02
CA ALA A 14 36.86 -27.53 -27.66
C ALA A 14 36.36 -28.80 -26.95
N LEU A 15 35.21 -28.74 -26.26
CA LEU A 15 34.57 -29.90 -25.64
C LEU A 15 33.79 -30.76 -26.64
N GLY A 16 33.73 -30.38 -27.93
CA GLY A 16 32.90 -31.06 -28.94
C GLY A 16 31.40 -30.92 -28.68
N GLU A 17 31.02 -30.04 -27.75
CA GLU A 17 29.63 -29.83 -27.35
C GLU A 17 28.91 -29.02 -28.42
N ARG A 18 27.76 -29.55 -28.86
CA ARG A 18 26.90 -28.83 -29.80
C ARG A 18 26.38 -27.57 -29.10
N ARG A 19 26.22 -26.49 -29.87
CA ARG A 19 25.59 -25.24 -29.42
C ARG A 19 24.30 -25.61 -28.71
N ALA A 20 24.17 -25.25 -27.42
CA ALA A 20 22.98 -25.53 -26.64
C ALA A 20 21.76 -25.00 -27.42
N ALA A 21 20.90 -25.92 -27.84
CA ALA A 21 19.67 -25.63 -28.54
C ALA A 21 18.51 -25.91 -27.59
N LEU A 22 17.48 -25.08 -27.65
CA LEU A 22 16.22 -25.40 -27.00
C LEU A 22 15.66 -26.70 -27.62
N PRO A 23 15.00 -27.55 -26.83
CA PRO A 23 14.42 -28.77 -27.37
C PRO A 23 13.39 -28.43 -28.45
N GLU A 24 13.41 -29.17 -29.56
CA GLU A 24 12.45 -29.00 -30.66
C GLU A 24 11.00 -29.24 -30.22
N LYS A 25 10.81 -30.04 -29.17
CA LYS A 25 9.53 -30.30 -28.53
C LYS A 25 9.64 -30.04 -27.04
N TRP A 26 8.80 -29.14 -26.55
CA TRP A 26 8.63 -28.93 -25.12
C TRP A 26 7.83 -30.09 -24.53
N SER A 27 8.10 -30.40 -23.26
CA SER A 27 7.31 -31.39 -22.53
C SER A 27 5.86 -30.90 -22.42
N GLU A 28 4.91 -31.70 -22.89
CA GLU A 28 3.48 -31.50 -22.65
C GLU A 28 3.06 -31.92 -21.22
N ARG A 29 3.95 -32.64 -20.53
CA ARG A 29 3.80 -33.08 -19.15
C ARG A 29 4.07 -31.94 -18.18
N GLY A 30 3.24 -31.82 -17.15
CA GLY A 30 3.39 -30.84 -16.09
C GLY A 30 4.69 -31.06 -15.31
N SER A 31 5.26 -30.01 -14.74
CA SER A 31 6.50 -30.09 -13.95
C SER A 31 6.43 -31.09 -12.79
N LEU A 32 5.22 -31.33 -12.25
CA LEU A 32 4.96 -32.32 -11.20
C LEU A 32 5.24 -33.76 -11.64
N ASP A 33 5.19 -34.06 -12.94
CA ASP A 33 5.47 -35.41 -13.46
C ASP A 33 6.93 -35.81 -13.25
N LEU A 34 7.83 -34.84 -13.05
CA LEU A 34 9.23 -35.08 -12.68
C LEU A 34 9.37 -35.75 -11.30
N LEU A 35 8.38 -35.61 -10.43
CA LEU A 35 8.38 -36.23 -9.09
C LEU A 35 7.94 -37.70 -9.12
N GLY A 36 7.42 -38.18 -10.26
CA GLY A 36 6.97 -39.54 -10.47
C GLY A 36 6.00 -40.02 -9.38
N ALA A 37 6.13 -41.29 -8.96
CA ALA A 37 5.28 -41.89 -7.93
C ALA A 37 5.39 -41.20 -6.54
N SER A 38 6.43 -40.39 -6.31
CA SER A 38 6.60 -39.66 -5.05
C SER A 38 5.89 -38.29 -5.04
N GLY A 39 5.35 -37.85 -6.18
CA GLY A 39 4.68 -36.55 -6.33
C GLY A 39 3.61 -36.28 -5.27
N PRO A 40 2.63 -37.18 -5.04
CA PRO A 40 1.60 -36.98 -4.03
C PRO A 40 2.16 -36.75 -2.61
N ARG A 41 3.19 -37.50 -2.23
CA ARG A 41 3.85 -37.37 -0.91
C ARG A 41 4.50 -36.00 -0.74
N TRP A 42 5.17 -35.49 -1.77
CA TRP A 42 5.81 -34.19 -1.72
C TRP A 42 4.81 -33.04 -1.74
N MET A 43 3.73 -33.15 -2.53
CA MET A 43 2.64 -32.18 -2.51
C MET A 43 2.02 -32.07 -1.11
N GLU A 44 1.66 -33.20 -0.49
CA GLU A 44 1.10 -33.20 0.87
C GLU A 44 2.08 -32.59 1.90
N HIS A 45 3.38 -32.88 1.78
CA HIS A 45 4.40 -32.31 2.65
C HIS A 45 4.47 -30.79 2.53
N PHE A 46 4.55 -30.26 1.30
CA PHE A 46 4.63 -28.83 1.06
C PHE A 46 3.32 -28.12 1.40
N ASP A 47 2.16 -28.70 1.11
CA ASP A 47 0.86 -28.15 1.51
C ASP A 47 0.75 -28.02 3.02
N ARG A 48 1.13 -29.07 3.77
CA ARG A 48 1.12 -29.03 5.24
C ARG A 48 2.08 -27.98 5.78
N HIS A 49 3.28 -27.89 5.21
CA HIS A 49 4.26 -26.90 5.62
C HIS A 49 3.76 -25.48 5.33
N TRP A 50 3.25 -25.24 4.13
CA TRP A 50 2.70 -23.96 3.73
C TRP A 50 1.49 -23.57 4.61
N CYS A 51 0.55 -24.49 4.87
CA CYS A 51 -0.56 -24.23 5.77
C CYS A 51 -0.07 -23.88 7.18
N LYS A 52 0.92 -24.60 7.70
CA LYS A 52 1.49 -24.30 9.02
C LYS A 52 2.08 -22.89 9.09
N ASP A 53 2.80 -22.47 8.04
CA ASP A 53 3.48 -21.17 8.03
C ASP A 53 2.53 -20.00 7.71
N ASN A 54 1.46 -20.24 6.95
CA ASN A 54 0.60 -19.19 6.40
C ASN A 54 -0.82 -19.15 7.00
N ALA A 55 -1.23 -20.14 7.81
CA ALA A 55 -2.59 -20.23 8.34
C ALA A 55 -3.04 -18.97 9.05
N ASP A 56 -2.16 -18.37 9.87
CA ASP A 56 -2.52 -17.18 10.62
C ASP A 56 -2.63 -15.95 9.73
N GLU A 57 -1.79 -15.82 8.70
CA GLU A 57 -1.93 -14.77 7.69
C GLU A 57 -3.24 -14.89 6.91
N TRP A 58 -3.60 -16.10 6.50
CA TRP A 58 -4.86 -16.36 5.81
C TRP A 58 -6.09 -16.10 6.68
N LYS A 59 -6.05 -16.46 7.97
CA LYS A 59 -7.10 -16.08 8.92
C LYS A 59 -7.21 -14.56 9.06
N ARG A 60 -6.07 -13.84 9.11
CA ARG A 60 -6.06 -12.36 9.16
C ARG A 60 -6.71 -11.77 7.92
N HIS A 61 -6.29 -12.23 6.74
CA HIS A 61 -6.82 -11.78 5.46
C HIS A 61 -8.33 -12.04 5.38
N HIS A 62 -8.77 -13.26 5.72
CA HIS A 62 -10.19 -13.61 5.74
C HIS A 62 -11.00 -12.71 6.67
N ALA A 63 -10.52 -12.45 7.89
CA ALA A 63 -11.21 -11.57 8.84
C ALA A 63 -11.34 -10.14 8.32
N SER A 64 -10.31 -9.59 7.65
CA SER A 64 -10.36 -8.28 7.01
C SER A 64 -11.41 -8.24 5.88
N LEU A 65 -11.44 -9.26 5.02
CA LEU A 65 -12.45 -9.35 3.96
C LEU A 65 -13.88 -9.45 4.52
N GLN A 66 -14.09 -10.12 5.66
CA GLN A 66 -15.41 -10.17 6.29
C GLN A 66 -15.86 -8.79 6.80
N ARG A 67 -14.95 -8.01 7.41
CA ARG A 67 -15.27 -6.64 7.85
C ARG A 67 -15.53 -5.72 6.66
N ALA A 68 -14.75 -5.84 5.58
CA ALA A 68 -15.01 -5.12 4.34
C ALA A 68 -16.40 -5.45 3.75
N ARG A 69 -16.81 -6.72 3.73
CA ARG A 69 -18.16 -7.13 3.30
C ARG A 69 -19.25 -6.51 4.17
N ALA A 70 -19.10 -6.60 5.49
CA ALA A 70 -20.07 -6.02 6.42
C ALA A 70 -20.21 -4.50 6.21
N ARG A 71 -19.09 -3.80 6.01
CA ARG A 71 -19.08 -2.36 5.74
C ARG A 71 -19.74 -2.00 4.41
N VAL A 72 -19.49 -2.77 3.34
CA VAL A 72 -20.18 -2.57 2.05
C VAL A 72 -21.69 -2.71 2.20
N LEU A 73 -22.17 -3.73 2.93
CA LEU A 73 -23.60 -3.93 3.17
C LEU A 73 -24.21 -2.77 3.97
N GLU A 74 -23.52 -2.31 5.02
CA GLU A 74 -23.93 -1.14 5.80
C GLU A 74 -24.08 0.11 4.91
N LEU A 75 -23.07 0.42 4.10
CA LEU A 75 -23.09 1.56 3.19
C LEU A 75 -24.16 1.42 2.11
N GLN A 76 -24.46 0.20 1.64
CA GLN A 76 -25.51 -0.11 0.66
C GLN A 76 -26.92 0.07 1.21
N SER A 77 -27.13 -0.20 2.50
CA SER A 77 -28.42 0.02 3.15
C SER A 77 -28.87 1.49 3.17
N ARG A 78 -27.91 2.44 3.06
CA ARG A 78 -28.18 3.89 3.05
C ARG A 78 -28.80 4.41 1.74
N GLY A 79 -28.81 3.59 0.68
CA GLY A 79 -29.47 3.91 -0.59
C GLY A 79 -29.05 5.25 -1.19
N THR A 80 -30.02 6.07 -1.60
CA THR A 80 -29.81 7.38 -2.25
C THR A 80 -29.29 8.47 -1.32
N SER A 81 -29.35 8.28 0.00
CA SER A 81 -28.81 9.25 0.98
C SER A 81 -27.29 9.20 1.10
N ARG A 82 -26.63 8.31 0.34
CA ARG A 82 -25.18 8.13 0.36
C ARG A 82 -24.43 9.36 -0.19
N SER A 83 -23.48 9.84 0.60
CA SER A 83 -22.50 10.86 0.22
C SER A 83 -21.53 10.35 -0.87
N VAL A 84 -20.82 11.27 -1.52
CA VAL A 84 -19.79 10.90 -2.51
C VAL A 84 -18.66 10.13 -1.82
N ALA A 85 -18.22 10.56 -0.64
CA ALA A 85 -17.16 9.90 0.13
C ALA A 85 -17.52 8.42 0.45
N GLU A 86 -18.73 8.17 0.95
CA GLU A 86 -19.19 6.80 1.22
C GLU A 86 -19.31 5.94 -0.06
N GLN A 87 -19.63 6.57 -1.20
CA GLN A 87 -19.69 5.87 -2.48
C GLN A 87 -18.30 5.44 -2.95
N VAL A 88 -17.30 6.31 -2.76
CA VAL A 88 -15.89 6.03 -3.04
C VAL A 88 -15.32 4.99 -2.09
N GLU A 89 -15.67 5.06 -0.79
CA GLU A 89 -15.34 4.02 0.20
C GLU A 89 -15.90 2.66 -0.24
N THR A 90 -17.18 2.62 -0.64
CA THR A 90 -17.84 1.41 -1.15
C THR A 90 -17.10 0.84 -2.37
N ALA A 91 -16.68 1.69 -3.30
CA ALA A 91 -15.93 1.28 -4.50
C ALA A 91 -14.58 0.67 -4.14
N GLY A 92 -13.84 1.29 -3.21
CA GLY A 92 -12.56 0.76 -2.72
C GLY A 92 -12.70 -0.62 -2.08
N LEU A 93 -13.70 -0.79 -1.21
CA LEU A 93 -13.98 -2.09 -0.57
C LEU A 93 -14.43 -3.14 -1.59
N ILE A 94 -15.25 -2.79 -2.58
CA ILE A 94 -15.65 -3.73 -3.66
C ILE A 94 -14.44 -4.18 -4.48
N ARG A 95 -13.51 -3.27 -4.78
CA ARG A 95 -12.27 -3.63 -5.48
C ARG A 95 -11.40 -4.56 -4.66
N GLN A 96 -11.26 -4.33 -3.35
CA GLN A 96 -10.55 -5.24 -2.46
C GLN A 96 -11.19 -6.63 -2.44
N LEU A 97 -12.52 -6.69 -2.44
CA LEU A 97 -13.27 -7.95 -2.41
C LEU A 97 -13.26 -8.70 -3.74
N ASN A 98 -13.27 -7.96 -4.86
CA ASN A 98 -13.34 -8.50 -6.21
C ASN A 98 -12.41 -7.71 -7.15
N PRO A 99 -11.09 -7.95 -7.12
CA PRO A 99 -10.12 -7.18 -7.91
C PRO A 99 -10.38 -7.22 -9.41
N GLU A 100 -10.83 -8.36 -9.94
CA GLU A 100 -11.12 -8.58 -11.37
C GLU A 100 -12.44 -7.95 -11.84
N SER A 101 -13.25 -7.39 -10.94
CA SER A 101 -14.58 -6.86 -11.27
C SER A 101 -14.54 -5.37 -11.62
N ASN A 102 -15.17 -5.01 -12.74
CA ASN A 102 -15.39 -3.60 -13.12
C ASN A 102 -16.43 -2.87 -12.26
N ALA A 103 -17.05 -3.53 -11.27
CA ALA A 103 -18.06 -2.92 -10.41
C ALA A 103 -17.54 -1.70 -9.63
N ALA A 104 -16.29 -1.74 -9.17
CA ALA A 104 -15.65 -0.62 -8.49
C ALA A 104 -15.47 0.59 -9.43
N THR A 105 -15.00 0.35 -10.66
CA THR A 105 -14.80 1.38 -11.68
C THR A 105 -16.09 2.15 -11.97
N ALA A 106 -17.23 1.46 -12.09
CA ALA A 106 -18.53 2.09 -12.30
C ALA A 106 -18.93 3.02 -11.13
N LEU A 107 -18.66 2.61 -9.88
CA LEU A 107 -18.95 3.43 -8.71
C LEU A 107 -18.07 4.69 -8.62
N TYR A 108 -16.79 4.59 -8.99
CA TYR A 108 -15.92 5.76 -9.07
C TYR A 108 -16.35 6.73 -10.17
N GLN A 109 -16.79 6.24 -11.33
CA GLN A 109 -17.33 7.11 -12.40
C GLN A 109 -18.58 7.87 -11.93
N GLN A 110 -19.50 7.18 -11.25
CA GLN A 110 -20.68 7.81 -10.66
C GLN A 110 -20.30 8.84 -9.58
N ALA A 111 -19.23 8.61 -8.82
CA ALA A 111 -18.75 9.55 -7.82
C ALA A 111 -18.20 10.81 -8.49
N LEU A 112 -17.40 10.67 -9.54
CA LEU A 112 -16.87 11.78 -10.32
C LEU A 112 -17.93 12.58 -11.09
N ALA A 113 -19.07 11.98 -11.40
CA ALA A 113 -20.21 12.70 -11.97
C ALA A 113 -20.82 13.71 -10.98
N ARG A 114 -20.71 13.44 -9.67
CA ARG A 114 -21.21 14.31 -8.60
C ARG A 114 -20.14 15.26 -8.08
N ASP A 115 -18.90 14.78 -7.96
CA ASP A 115 -17.73 15.57 -7.58
C ASP A 115 -16.56 15.26 -8.53
N PRO A 116 -16.37 16.08 -9.58
CA PRO A 116 -15.29 15.86 -10.53
C PRO A 116 -13.90 15.87 -9.88
N MET A 117 -13.67 16.61 -8.81
CA MET A 117 -12.32 16.69 -8.25
C MET A 117 -12.11 15.73 -7.08
N HIS A 118 -12.95 14.72 -6.88
CA HIS A 118 -12.75 13.79 -5.77
C HIS A 118 -11.48 12.94 -5.94
N ALA A 119 -10.47 13.17 -5.09
CA ALA A 119 -9.13 12.56 -5.20
C ALA A 119 -9.15 11.03 -5.29
N GLU A 120 -9.78 10.38 -4.30
CA GLU A 120 -9.83 8.92 -4.21
C GLU A 120 -10.62 8.26 -5.35
N ALA A 121 -11.55 8.99 -5.98
CA ALA A 121 -12.26 8.49 -7.15
C ALA A 121 -11.39 8.58 -8.41
N LEU A 122 -10.59 9.64 -8.56
CA LEU A 122 -9.59 9.76 -9.62
C LEU A 122 -8.53 8.65 -9.50
N ILE A 123 -8.00 8.43 -8.29
CA ILE A 123 -7.05 7.33 -8.00
C ILE A 123 -7.68 5.98 -8.34
N GLY A 124 -8.91 5.77 -7.86
CA GLY A 124 -9.68 4.57 -8.10
C GLY A 124 -9.84 4.23 -9.58
N LEU A 125 -10.13 5.25 -10.40
CA LEU A 125 -10.28 5.11 -11.84
C LEU A 125 -8.96 4.84 -12.54
N VAL A 126 -7.90 5.60 -12.23
CA VAL A 126 -6.58 5.37 -12.80
C VAL A 126 -6.17 3.91 -12.55
N GLN A 127 -6.30 3.41 -11.33
CA GLN A 127 -5.97 2.01 -11.01
C GLN A 127 -6.83 0.99 -11.76
N GLY A 128 -8.10 1.32 -12.04
CA GLY A 128 -9.03 0.40 -12.70
C GLY A 128 -8.96 0.39 -14.23
N ILE A 129 -8.46 1.46 -14.86
CA ILE A 129 -8.43 1.59 -16.33
C ILE A 129 -7.04 1.76 -16.92
N PHE A 130 -5.98 1.82 -16.09
CA PHE A 130 -4.62 2.17 -16.50
C PHE A 130 -4.16 1.47 -17.79
N GLU A 131 -4.32 0.15 -17.83
CA GLU A 131 -3.87 -0.68 -18.95
C GLU A 131 -4.79 -0.55 -20.17
N SER A 132 -6.09 -0.40 -19.94
CA SER A 132 -7.13 -0.39 -20.98
C SER A 132 -7.33 0.97 -21.66
N ASP A 133 -7.12 2.07 -20.95
CA ASP A 133 -7.31 3.44 -21.45
C ASP A 133 -6.25 4.37 -20.82
N PRO A 134 -5.02 4.33 -21.35
CA PRO A 134 -3.92 5.08 -20.77
C PRO A 134 -4.04 6.59 -20.99
N GLN A 135 -4.67 7.01 -22.10
CA GLN A 135 -4.90 8.42 -22.39
C GLN A 135 -5.86 9.05 -21.38
N ARG A 136 -6.97 8.36 -21.05
CA ARG A 136 -7.88 8.82 -20.02
C ARG A 136 -7.25 8.77 -18.63
N SER A 137 -6.41 7.77 -18.37
CA SER A 137 -5.63 7.69 -17.12
C SER A 137 -4.73 8.92 -16.93
N LEU A 138 -4.01 9.35 -17.98
CA LEU A 138 -3.21 10.58 -17.94
C LEU A 138 -4.05 11.84 -17.68
N GLN A 139 -5.29 11.91 -18.20
CA GLN A 139 -6.20 13.04 -17.92
C GLN A 139 -6.64 13.08 -16.45
N TYR A 140 -6.90 11.92 -15.83
CA TYR A 140 -7.21 11.84 -14.41
C TYR A 140 -6.00 12.18 -13.54
N LEU A 141 -4.80 11.76 -13.94
CA LEU A 141 -3.54 12.10 -13.27
C LEU A 141 -3.26 13.60 -13.34
N GLU A 142 -3.53 14.25 -14.47
CA GLU A 142 -3.42 15.70 -14.61
C GLU A 142 -4.36 16.42 -13.62
N ARG A 143 -5.62 16.00 -13.54
CA ARG A 143 -6.60 16.57 -12.60
C ARG A 143 -6.15 16.39 -11.15
N LEU A 144 -5.68 15.20 -10.80
CA LEU A 144 -5.18 14.89 -9.47
C LEU A 144 -3.97 15.76 -9.11
N TRP A 145 -3.02 15.92 -10.04
CA TRP A 145 -1.86 16.80 -9.88
C TRP A 145 -2.26 18.26 -9.61
N SER A 146 -3.21 18.78 -10.39
CA SER A 146 -3.65 20.18 -10.29
C SER A 146 -4.46 20.48 -9.03
N SER A 147 -5.27 19.53 -8.54
CA SER A 147 -6.24 19.78 -7.47
C SER A 147 -5.81 19.26 -6.09
N HIS A 148 -4.91 18.27 -6.01
CA HIS A 148 -4.57 17.62 -4.74
C HIS A 148 -3.07 17.54 -4.48
N PRO A 149 -2.49 18.49 -3.72
CA PRO A 149 -1.07 18.49 -3.38
C PRO A 149 -0.60 17.18 -2.72
N THR A 150 -1.43 16.59 -1.86
CA THR A 150 -1.15 15.33 -1.14
C THR A 150 -0.95 14.12 -2.03
N HIS A 151 -1.46 14.14 -3.27
CA HIS A 151 -1.39 13.04 -4.22
C HIS A 151 -0.48 13.33 -5.42
N ARG A 152 0.20 14.47 -5.46
CA ARG A 152 1.08 14.88 -6.56
C ARG A 152 2.19 13.88 -6.84
N LEU A 153 2.84 13.35 -5.79
CA LEU A 153 3.92 12.38 -5.97
C LEU A 153 3.41 11.09 -6.60
N TRP A 154 2.27 10.58 -6.11
CA TRP A 154 1.63 9.41 -6.69
C TRP A 154 1.23 9.65 -8.15
N ALA A 155 0.61 10.80 -8.43
CA ALA A 155 0.19 11.17 -9.78
C ALA A 155 1.37 11.22 -10.76
N ALA A 156 2.48 11.85 -10.35
CA ALA A 156 3.68 11.95 -11.18
C ALA A 156 4.35 10.59 -11.42
N ARG A 157 4.39 9.70 -10.42
CA ARG A 157 4.92 8.35 -10.59
C ARG A 157 4.10 7.52 -11.57
N MET A 158 2.77 7.55 -11.45
CA MET A 158 1.88 6.82 -12.36
C MET A 158 1.92 7.39 -13.78
N ALA A 159 2.00 8.72 -13.92
CA ALA A 159 2.13 9.33 -15.24
C ALA A 159 3.44 8.95 -15.93
N LEU A 160 4.56 8.92 -15.18
CA LEU A 160 5.84 8.47 -15.73
C LEU A 160 5.83 6.99 -16.09
N GLN A 161 5.24 6.13 -15.25
CA GLN A 161 5.06 4.71 -15.57
C GLN A 161 4.35 4.53 -16.91
N GLU A 162 3.28 5.28 -17.16
CA GLU A 162 2.58 5.21 -18.45
C GLU A 162 3.42 5.76 -19.61
N LEU A 163 4.05 6.91 -19.43
CA LEU A 163 4.82 7.56 -20.50
C LEU A 163 6.10 6.80 -20.88
N GLU A 164 6.65 6.02 -19.95
CA GLU A 164 7.83 5.17 -20.18
C GLU A 164 7.45 3.77 -20.70
N THR A 165 6.17 3.40 -20.67
CA THR A 165 5.68 2.16 -21.26
C THR A 165 5.77 2.23 -22.79
N LEU A 166 6.52 1.32 -23.38
CA LEU A 166 6.64 1.21 -24.84
C LEU A 166 5.32 0.72 -25.43
N ARG A 167 4.78 1.47 -26.39
CA ARG A 167 3.55 1.13 -27.12
C ARG A 167 3.82 1.27 -28.61
N ASP A 168 3.48 0.25 -29.39
CA ASP A 168 3.79 0.16 -30.82
C ASP A 168 3.13 1.27 -31.65
N ASP A 169 2.04 1.84 -31.15
CA ASP A 169 1.18 2.84 -31.81
C ASP A 169 1.46 4.28 -31.36
N ARG A 170 2.48 4.52 -30.53
CA ARG A 170 2.72 5.81 -29.89
C ARG A 170 4.08 6.39 -30.21
N GLU A 171 4.11 7.63 -30.69
CA GLU A 171 5.34 8.42 -30.79
C GLU A 171 5.93 8.68 -29.40
N PHE A 172 7.26 8.65 -29.30
CA PHE A 172 7.97 8.87 -28.05
C PHE A 172 7.59 10.24 -27.43
N PRO A 173 6.95 10.28 -26.24
CA PRO A 173 6.35 11.50 -25.70
C PRO A 173 7.38 12.35 -24.92
N GLU A 174 8.44 12.81 -25.59
CA GLU A 174 9.61 13.47 -24.97
C GLU A 174 9.22 14.67 -24.09
N GLN A 175 8.38 15.57 -24.61
CA GLN A 175 7.98 16.77 -23.87
C GLN A 175 7.16 16.43 -22.63
N ALA A 176 6.25 15.45 -22.72
CA ALA A 176 5.45 15.01 -21.58
C ALA A 176 6.33 14.35 -20.51
N LEU A 177 7.30 13.51 -20.92
CA LEU A 177 8.28 12.90 -20.02
C LEU A 177 9.08 13.96 -19.27
N LYS A 178 9.56 14.99 -19.96
CA LYS A 178 10.29 16.10 -19.32
C LYS A 178 9.43 16.79 -18.27
N THR A 179 8.22 17.19 -18.62
CA THR A 179 7.28 17.85 -17.69
C THR A 179 6.98 16.97 -16.47
N TRP A 180 6.67 15.68 -16.66
CA TRP A 180 6.33 14.81 -15.56
C TRP A 180 7.53 14.42 -14.67
N ARG A 181 8.76 14.45 -15.20
CA ARG A 181 10.00 14.31 -14.39
C ARG A 181 10.24 15.51 -13.50
N GLU A 182 10.04 16.72 -14.02
CA GLU A 182 10.13 17.96 -13.24
C GLU A 182 9.08 17.97 -12.12
N ARG A 183 7.83 17.60 -12.44
CA ARG A 183 6.74 17.42 -11.49
C ARG A 183 7.06 16.38 -10.41
N ARG A 184 7.61 15.21 -10.78
CA ARG A 184 8.03 14.20 -9.79
C ARG A 184 9.05 14.79 -8.82
N ARG A 185 10.06 15.50 -9.32
CA ARG A 185 11.09 16.12 -8.48
C ARG A 185 10.51 17.18 -7.53
N GLU A 186 9.57 18.00 -8.01
CA GLU A 186 8.85 18.96 -7.16
C GLU A 186 8.11 18.25 -6.02
N ALA A 187 7.34 17.21 -6.35
CA ALA A 187 6.57 16.46 -5.37
C ALA A 187 7.45 15.67 -4.38
N GLU A 188 8.58 15.12 -4.83
CA GLU A 188 9.57 14.46 -3.97
C GLU A 188 10.17 15.44 -2.95
N ASN A 189 10.47 16.68 -3.38
CA ASN A 189 10.96 17.71 -2.48
C ASN A 189 9.91 18.11 -1.44
N ALA A 190 8.65 18.27 -1.85
CA ALA A 190 7.55 18.60 -0.92
C ALA A 190 7.34 17.49 0.12
N GLU A 191 7.40 16.22 -0.28
CA GLU A 191 7.29 15.08 0.63
C GLU A 191 8.50 14.97 1.57
N ALA A 192 9.70 15.28 1.09
CA ALA A 192 10.89 15.37 1.93
C ALA A 192 10.77 16.49 2.98
N GLU A 193 10.17 17.63 2.63
CA GLU A 193 9.90 18.73 3.56
C GLU A 193 8.89 18.31 4.65
N VAL A 194 7.79 17.66 4.27
CA VAL A 194 6.81 17.08 5.20
C VAL A 194 7.48 16.12 6.18
N MET A 195 8.33 15.22 5.69
CA MET A 195 9.05 14.24 6.52
C MET A 195 10.06 14.93 7.46
N GLN A 196 10.78 15.95 6.98
CA GLN A 196 11.70 16.72 7.81
C GLN A 196 10.96 17.47 8.93
N GLU A 197 9.82 18.09 8.63
CA GLU A 197 9.00 18.79 9.61
C GLU A 197 8.47 17.82 10.68
N LEU A 198 7.97 16.66 10.26
CA LEU A 198 7.47 15.61 11.16
C LEU A 198 8.53 15.19 12.19
N HIS A 199 9.77 14.98 11.74
CA HIS A 199 10.86 14.51 12.59
C HIS A 199 11.48 15.60 13.48
N ARG A 200 11.42 16.88 13.07
CA ARG A 200 12.01 17.99 13.85
C ARG A 200 11.12 18.49 14.97
N SER A 201 9.80 18.48 14.75
CA SER A 201 8.83 19.01 15.72
C SER A 201 8.55 17.99 16.82
N ALA A 202 8.26 18.48 18.04
CA ALA A 202 7.96 17.59 19.15
C ALA A 202 6.70 16.74 18.86
N VAL A 203 6.58 15.59 19.51
CA VAL A 203 5.53 14.59 19.21
C VAL A 203 4.12 15.17 19.33
N LEU A 204 3.87 15.99 20.37
CA LEU A 204 2.57 16.61 20.63
C LEU A 204 2.47 18.06 20.14
N GLU A 205 3.50 18.57 19.48
CA GLU A 205 3.46 19.90 18.87
C GLU A 205 2.56 19.87 17.63
N ALA A 206 1.64 20.83 17.54
CA ALA A 206 0.61 20.89 16.48
C ALA A 206 -0.21 19.58 16.33
N ALA A 207 -0.35 18.82 17.42
CA ALA A 207 -1.12 17.59 17.46
C ALA A 207 -2.59 17.87 17.77
N LEU A 208 -3.46 17.18 17.04
CA LEU A 208 -4.92 17.18 17.17
C LEU A 208 -5.41 15.75 17.45
N PRO A 209 -6.64 15.59 17.96
CA PRO A 209 -7.33 14.30 17.95
C PRO A 209 -7.31 13.69 16.54
N HIS A 210 -7.23 12.37 16.45
CA HIS A 210 -7.32 11.69 15.16
C HIS A 210 -8.72 11.86 14.55
N ASP A 211 -8.80 11.76 13.23
CA ASP A 211 -10.02 11.86 12.42
C ASP A 211 -10.37 10.54 11.71
N LEU A 212 -9.81 9.41 12.18
CA LEU A 212 -10.20 8.08 11.69
C LEU A 212 -11.70 7.84 11.84
N SER A 213 -12.31 7.32 10.79
CA SER A 213 -13.66 6.76 10.83
C SER A 213 -13.73 5.57 11.78
N ALA A 214 -14.95 5.20 12.21
CA ALA A 214 -15.16 4.02 13.03
C ALA A 214 -14.62 2.74 12.37
N PHE A 215 -14.73 2.63 11.03
CA PHE A 215 -14.20 1.50 10.28
C PHE A 215 -12.67 1.46 10.28
N GLU A 216 -11.99 2.58 9.96
CA GLU A 216 -10.52 2.67 10.01
C GLU A 216 -9.98 2.40 11.42
N LEU A 217 -10.67 2.90 12.46
CA LEU A 217 -10.29 2.68 13.85
C LEU A 217 -10.39 1.19 14.24
N GLU A 218 -11.43 0.49 13.78
CA GLU A 218 -11.57 -0.95 14.02
C GLU A 218 -10.55 -1.78 13.25
N GLU A 219 -10.18 -1.40 12.01
CA GLU A 219 -9.06 -2.04 11.30
C GLU A 219 -7.75 -1.85 12.07
N LEU A 220 -7.45 -0.63 12.54
CA LEU A 220 -6.27 -0.36 13.36
C LEU A 220 -6.26 -1.19 14.64
N ARG A 221 -7.39 -1.24 15.37
CA ARG A 221 -7.54 -2.06 16.58
C ARG A 221 -7.34 -3.54 16.30
N ALA A 222 -7.87 -4.04 15.19
CA ALA A 222 -7.69 -5.43 14.79
C ALA A 222 -6.21 -5.77 14.52
N GLU A 223 -5.45 -4.85 13.93
CA GLU A 223 -3.99 -5.03 13.77
C GLU A 223 -3.25 -4.99 15.11
N LEU A 224 -3.52 -4.00 15.96
CA LEU A 224 -2.87 -3.86 17.27
C LEU A 224 -3.15 -5.02 18.22
N GLN A 225 -4.37 -5.56 18.21
CA GLN A 225 -4.76 -6.71 19.04
C GLN A 225 -3.85 -7.92 18.81
N ARG A 226 -3.35 -8.10 17.58
CA ARG A 226 -2.53 -9.25 17.19
C ARG A 226 -1.06 -9.11 17.55
N VAL A 227 -0.59 -7.87 17.75
CA VAL A 227 0.79 -7.60 18.14
C VAL A 227 0.91 -7.72 19.65
N GLN A 228 1.15 -8.94 20.13
CA GLN A 228 1.13 -9.30 21.56
C GLN A 228 1.90 -8.36 22.49
N PRO A 229 3.10 -7.83 22.11
CA PRO A 229 3.82 -6.89 22.96
C PRO A 229 3.08 -5.56 23.19
N VAL A 230 2.17 -5.14 22.31
CA VAL A 230 1.43 -3.87 22.45
C VAL A 230 0.41 -3.99 23.58
N ARG A 231 0.53 -3.13 24.61
CA ARG A 231 -0.37 -3.08 25.77
C ARG A 231 -1.39 -1.97 25.68
N GLN A 232 -1.00 -0.84 25.13
CA GLN A 232 -1.83 0.34 24.97
C GLN A 232 -1.36 1.10 23.75
N ALA A 233 -2.26 1.79 23.05
CA ALA A 233 -1.89 2.71 21.99
C ALA A 233 -2.73 3.97 22.01
N TRP A 234 -2.10 5.08 21.66
CA TRP A 234 -2.69 6.41 21.50
C TRP A 234 -2.44 6.89 20.07
N LEU A 235 -3.39 7.57 19.47
CA LEU A 235 -3.27 8.08 18.11
C LEU A 235 -3.56 9.57 18.09
N VAL A 236 -2.64 10.35 17.53
CA VAL A 236 -2.83 11.77 17.26
C VAL A 236 -2.63 12.06 15.78
N ARG A 237 -3.34 13.06 15.27
CA ARG A 237 -3.06 13.63 13.95
C ARG A 237 -2.13 14.82 14.13
N LYS A 238 -1.03 14.85 13.38
CA LYS A 238 -0.12 15.99 13.38
C LYS A 238 -0.42 16.89 12.19
N VAL A 239 -0.56 18.18 12.44
CA VAL A 239 -0.72 19.18 11.37
C VAL A 239 0.68 19.53 10.87
N ILE A 240 0.92 19.34 9.58
CA ILE A 240 2.18 19.64 8.91
C ILE A 240 2.01 20.96 8.15
N ALA A 241 2.76 21.99 8.51
CA ALA A 241 2.65 23.33 7.92
C ALA A 241 2.97 23.32 6.42
N ALA A 242 3.98 22.55 6.00
CA ALA A 242 4.34 22.42 4.59
C ALA A 242 3.20 21.79 3.74
N MET A 243 2.30 21.01 4.34
CA MET A 243 1.18 20.38 3.65
C MET A 243 0.02 20.07 4.62
N PRO A 244 -0.84 21.05 4.96
CA PRO A 244 -1.84 20.92 6.03
C PRO A 244 -2.88 19.82 5.82
N ASP A 245 -3.23 19.56 4.55
CA ASP A 245 -4.19 18.52 4.16
C ASP A 245 -3.61 17.11 4.20
N ARG A 246 -2.30 16.97 4.41
CA ARG A 246 -1.67 15.65 4.55
C ARG A 246 -2.13 14.99 5.85
N ARG A 247 -2.73 13.80 5.73
CA ARG A 247 -2.98 12.93 6.89
C ARG A 247 -1.64 12.37 7.38
N ALA A 248 -1.21 12.87 8.53
CA ALA A 248 0.00 12.45 9.23
C ALA A 248 -0.39 12.03 10.64
N TYR A 249 -0.21 10.76 10.97
CA TYR A 249 -0.53 10.20 12.27
C TYR A 249 0.73 9.84 13.03
N VAL A 250 0.69 10.06 14.34
CA VAL A 250 1.68 9.52 15.27
C VAL A 250 0.96 8.53 16.18
N LEU A 251 1.33 7.25 16.06
CA LEU A 251 0.83 6.17 16.89
C LEU A 251 1.82 5.90 18.02
N LEU A 252 1.37 6.18 19.22
CA LEU A 252 2.17 6.10 20.43
C LEU A 252 1.81 4.81 21.17
N VAL A 253 2.74 3.85 21.19
CA VAL A 253 2.50 2.50 21.72
C VAL A 253 3.21 2.26 23.05
N SER A 254 2.52 1.59 23.97
CA SER A 254 3.13 0.96 25.13
C SER A 254 3.48 -0.47 24.80
N LEU A 255 4.73 -0.85 25.07
CA LEU A 255 5.22 -2.18 24.78
C LEU A 255 5.60 -2.91 26.08
N THR A 256 5.33 -4.22 26.14
CA THR A 256 5.85 -5.07 27.22
C THR A 256 7.36 -4.92 27.36
N ARG A 257 7.89 -5.03 28.59
CA ARG A 257 9.32 -4.88 28.90
C ARG A 257 10.18 -5.69 27.93
N ALA A 258 10.79 -4.98 27.00
CA ALA A 258 11.76 -5.44 26.03
C ALA A 258 12.90 -4.42 25.99
N GLU A 259 14.07 -4.84 25.53
CA GLU A 259 15.20 -3.94 25.28
C GLU A 259 14.80 -2.86 24.25
N ASP A 260 15.42 -1.68 24.35
CA ASP A 260 15.07 -0.54 23.49
C ASP A 260 15.31 -0.81 22.00
N ALA A 261 16.26 -1.70 21.65
CA ALA A 261 16.46 -2.16 20.28
C ALA A 261 15.24 -2.94 19.76
N ALA A 262 14.71 -3.87 20.55
CA ALA A 262 13.53 -4.66 20.20
C ALA A 262 12.27 -3.79 20.09
N LYS A 263 12.12 -2.78 20.96
CA LYS A 263 11.01 -1.81 20.87
C LYS A 263 11.06 -1.02 19.56
N ARG A 264 12.24 -0.51 19.18
CA ARG A 264 12.43 0.22 17.93
C ARG A 264 12.15 -0.64 16.70
N GLN A 265 12.63 -1.89 16.70
CA GLN A 265 12.33 -2.83 15.63
C GLN A 265 10.82 -3.06 15.51
N LEU A 266 10.13 -3.29 16.63
CA LEU A 266 8.69 -3.52 16.60
C LEU A 266 7.90 -2.28 16.13
N CYS A 267 8.35 -1.07 16.48
CA CYS A 267 7.72 0.15 15.97
C CYS A 267 7.87 0.26 14.45
N ALA A 268 9.07 -0.01 13.91
CA ALA A 268 9.29 -0.03 12.47
C ALA A 268 8.46 -1.12 11.75
N GLU A 269 8.29 -2.30 12.37
CA GLU A 269 7.40 -3.34 11.86
C GLU A 269 5.93 -2.90 11.88
N LEU A 270 5.48 -2.18 12.91
CA LEU A 270 4.13 -1.63 12.98
C LEU A 270 3.89 -0.54 11.93
N GLU A 271 4.85 0.36 11.70
CA GLU A 271 4.78 1.38 10.65
C GLU A 271 4.54 0.77 9.27
N GLN A 272 5.18 -0.35 8.97
CA GLN A 272 5.02 -1.05 7.68
C GLN A 272 3.71 -1.84 7.58
N ARG A 273 3.15 -2.26 8.72
CA ARG A 273 1.96 -3.12 8.76
C ARG A 273 0.65 -2.34 8.81
N ILE A 274 0.68 -1.12 9.34
CA ILE A 274 -0.52 -0.29 9.49
C ILE A 274 -0.76 0.44 8.17
N ASP A 275 -1.82 0.04 7.47
CA ASP A 275 -2.30 0.72 6.27
C ASP A 275 -3.47 1.64 6.64
N LEU A 276 -3.19 2.94 6.78
CA LEU A 276 -4.19 3.98 7.05
C LEU A 276 -4.39 4.95 5.88
N GLN A 277 -3.96 4.60 4.66
CA GLN A 277 -3.94 5.53 3.50
C GLN A 277 -3.36 6.92 3.86
N ALA A 278 -2.39 6.93 4.77
CA ALA A 278 -1.85 8.12 5.42
C ALA A 278 -0.41 7.85 5.85
N MET A 279 0.32 8.92 6.17
CA MET A 279 1.63 8.79 6.80
C MET A 279 1.45 8.38 8.26
N VAL A 280 2.12 7.32 8.70
CA VAL A 280 2.08 6.84 10.08
C VAL A 280 3.50 6.74 10.62
N LEU A 281 3.75 7.37 11.77
CA LEU A 281 4.96 7.22 12.56
C LEU A 281 4.59 6.48 13.86
N VAL A 282 5.34 5.45 14.23
CA VAL A 282 5.08 4.66 15.45
C VAL A 282 6.21 4.87 16.44
N LEU A 283 5.86 5.29 17.66
CA LEU A 283 6.84 5.60 18.70
C LEU A 283 6.45 4.95 20.03
N PRO A 284 7.42 4.52 20.86
CA PRO A 284 7.16 4.19 22.25
C PRO A 284 6.69 5.43 23.01
N PHE A 285 5.51 5.39 23.63
CA PHE A 285 4.96 6.60 24.24
C PHE A 285 5.69 7.00 25.53
N GLU A 286 6.31 6.06 26.25
CA GLU A 286 7.03 6.32 27.50
C GLU A 286 8.24 7.27 27.31
N ALA A 287 8.77 7.34 26.09
CA ALA A 287 9.87 8.23 25.72
C ALA A 287 9.38 9.58 25.16
N ALA A 288 8.08 9.71 24.85
CA ALA A 288 7.54 10.80 24.04
C ALA A 288 6.59 11.74 24.80
N ALA A 289 5.74 11.22 25.69
CA ALA A 289 4.75 12.01 26.43
C ALA A 289 4.20 11.26 27.66
N THR A 290 3.67 11.98 28.65
CA THR A 290 2.94 11.35 29.77
C THR A 290 1.51 10.98 29.38
N PRO A 291 0.88 9.99 30.04
CA PRO A 291 -0.53 9.65 29.81
C PRO A 291 -1.48 10.84 29.94
N GLU A 292 -1.21 11.77 30.87
CA GLU A 292 -2.05 12.96 31.07
C GLU A 292 -1.94 13.94 29.90
N GLN A 293 -0.73 14.11 29.34
CA GLN A 293 -0.52 14.92 28.14
C GLN A 293 -1.24 14.30 26.93
N LEU A 294 -1.19 12.98 26.80
CA LEU A 294 -1.89 12.26 25.74
C LEU A 294 -3.40 12.35 25.89
N ALA A 295 -3.94 12.17 27.10
CA ALA A 295 -5.37 12.30 27.35
C ALA A 295 -5.88 13.70 26.99
N ARG A 296 -5.09 14.75 27.24
CA ARG A 296 -5.46 16.13 26.89
C ARG A 296 -5.56 16.38 25.38
N VAL A 297 -4.75 15.69 24.57
CA VAL A 297 -4.68 15.92 23.11
C VAL A 297 -5.48 14.89 22.33
N ALA A 298 -5.28 13.60 22.62
CA ALA A 298 -5.88 12.47 21.93
C ALA A 298 -7.23 12.03 22.51
N GLY A 299 -7.56 12.44 23.75
CA GLY A 299 -8.75 11.98 24.46
C GLY A 299 -8.52 10.64 25.16
N GLU A 300 -8.94 9.55 24.52
CA GLU A 300 -8.82 8.18 25.06
C GLU A 300 -7.83 7.34 24.25
N PRO A 301 -7.21 6.31 24.84
CA PRO A 301 -6.38 5.38 24.08
C PRO A 301 -7.22 4.66 23.01
N VAL A 302 -6.71 4.63 21.78
CA VAL A 302 -7.35 3.91 20.67
C VAL A 302 -7.32 2.39 20.87
N PHE A 303 -6.41 1.89 21.69
CA PHE A 303 -6.27 0.48 22.02
C PHE A 303 -5.80 0.30 23.46
N VAL A 304 -6.42 -0.64 24.19
CA VAL A 304 -5.96 -1.14 25.49
C VAL A 304 -6.12 -2.65 25.48
N ARG A 305 -5.04 -3.39 25.73
CA ARG A 305 -5.09 -4.85 25.80
C ARG A 305 -5.80 -5.24 27.08
N THR A 306 -6.96 -5.89 26.93
CA THR A 306 -7.66 -6.53 28.04
C THR A 306 -6.79 -7.68 28.56
N ILE A 307 -6.50 -7.68 29.86
CA ILE A 307 -5.72 -8.71 30.55
C ILE A 307 -6.62 -9.91 30.85
#